data_AF-A0A0A5G0Z8-F1
#
_entry.id   AF-A0A0A5G0Z8-F1
#
_cell.length_a   1.000
_cell.length_b   1.000
_cell.length_c   1.000
_cell.angle_alpha   90.00
_cell.angle_beta   90.00
_cell.angle_gamma   90.00
#
_symmetry.space_group_name_H-M   'P 1'
#
loop_
_entity.id
_entity.type
_entity.pdbx_description
1 polymer ?
#
loop_
_entity_poly.entity_id
_entity_poly.type
_entity_poly.pdbx_seq_one_letter_code
_entity_poly.pdbx_strand_id
1 'polypeptide(L)'
;MTSIKASLDFIDKNESTYNKKLLWLVYLRNMHLIFFIFLTFIVINRPSWQVNKEQVGEDYFLAFVMVSEFLIVLFSFFTVFTPKNRPRAKHEFNLRNKKEAVGLALPIMVFILLSFSYMTMMPLPSGILFSVFLFNGIVVFLSIIMQPAIIYLYEANVFEKDQTTILDYAFKYFAIFTSSINYYVQRELAELPLILNKVLAVLFFIIWTFQTFFYAGIFG
;
A
#
# COMPACT_ATOMS: atom_id res chain seq x y z
N MET A 1 33.69 20.18 17.70
CA MET A 1 32.92 19.94 16.46
C MET A 1 33.28 18.64 15.73
N THR A 2 34.48 18.09 15.92
CA THR A 2 34.96 16.82 15.32
C THR A 2 34.36 15.55 15.93
N SER A 3 33.96 15.56 17.21
CA SER A 3 33.44 14.36 17.89
C SER A 3 31.98 14.01 17.53
N ILE A 4 31.14 15.00 17.21
CA ILE A 4 29.73 14.80 16.82
C ILE A 4 29.63 14.23 15.40
N LYS A 5 30.54 14.65 14.51
CA LYS A 5 30.61 14.13 13.14
C LYS A 5 31.04 12.66 13.14
N ALA A 6 32.00 12.30 13.99
CA ALA A 6 32.41 10.91 14.18
C ALA A 6 31.31 10.03 14.80
N SER A 7 30.47 10.55 15.70
CA SER A 7 29.33 9.80 16.24
C SER A 7 28.20 9.64 15.23
N LEU A 8 27.96 10.64 14.37
CA LEU A 8 26.99 10.55 13.27
C LEU A 8 27.45 9.57 12.19
N ASP A 9 28.74 9.61 11.80
CA ASP A 9 29.32 8.67 10.85
C ASP A 9 29.37 7.23 11.41
N PHE A 10 29.48 7.07 12.73
CA PHE A 10 29.39 5.76 13.40
C PHE A 10 27.96 5.22 13.43
N ILE A 11 26.95 6.07 13.67
CA ILE A 11 25.53 5.69 13.61
C ILE A 11 25.12 5.33 12.17
N ASP A 12 25.59 6.09 11.18
CA ASP A 12 25.29 5.86 9.76
C ASP A 12 25.97 4.59 9.23
N LYS A 13 27.19 4.27 9.69
CA LYS A 13 27.85 2.99 9.38
C LYS A 13 27.17 1.78 10.03
N ASN A 14 26.60 1.92 11.22
CA ASN A 14 25.95 0.82 11.94
C ASN A 14 24.52 0.52 11.46
N GLU A 15 23.84 1.46 10.78
CA GLU A 15 22.57 1.18 10.08
C GLU A 15 22.75 0.21 8.89
N SER A 16 23.98 0.06 8.37
CA SER A 16 24.27 -0.79 7.22
C SER A 16 24.32 -2.30 7.54
N THR A 17 24.34 -2.68 8.83
CA THR A 17 24.33 -4.09 9.25
C THR A 17 22.92 -4.62 9.45
N TYR A 18 22.02 -4.28 8.52
CA TYR A 18 20.67 -4.83 8.48
C TYR A 18 20.75 -6.34 8.23
N ASN A 19 20.52 -7.15 9.26
CA ASN A 19 20.60 -8.61 9.15
C ASN A 19 19.57 -9.08 8.11
N LYS A 20 20.05 -9.45 6.91
CA LYS A 20 19.21 -9.80 5.76
C LYS A 20 18.21 -10.91 6.11
N LYS A 21 18.56 -11.79 7.07
CA LYS A 21 17.69 -12.87 7.57
C LYS A 21 16.48 -12.40 8.39
N LEU A 22 16.51 -11.19 8.95
CA LEU A 22 15.42 -10.64 9.79
C LEU A 22 14.50 -9.67 9.03
N LEU A 23 14.81 -9.35 7.78
CA LEU A 23 14.05 -8.37 7.01
C LEU A 23 12.60 -8.80 6.76
N TRP A 24 12.38 -10.08 6.45
CA TRP A 24 11.04 -10.60 6.19
C TRP A 24 10.15 -10.46 7.43
N LEU A 25 10.69 -10.64 8.64
CA LEU A 25 9.95 -10.42 9.90
C LEU A 25 9.58 -8.96 10.11
N VAL A 26 10.49 -8.03 9.79
CA VAL A 26 10.20 -6.59 9.89
C VAL A 26 9.13 -6.20 8.88
N TYR A 27 9.20 -6.72 7.65
CA TYR A 27 8.18 -6.50 6.63
C TYR A 27 6.83 -7.06 7.06
N LEU A 28 6.80 -8.32 7.52
CA LEU A 28 5.62 -9.01 8.03
C LEU A 28 4.95 -8.17 9.12
N ARG A 29 5.71 -7.76 10.15
CA ARG A 29 5.20 -6.93 11.26
C ARG A 29 4.60 -5.62 10.75
N ASN A 30 5.29 -4.90 9.88
CA ASN A 30 4.81 -3.62 9.39
C ASN A 30 3.55 -3.76 8.53
N MET A 31 3.45 -4.82 7.72
CA MET A 31 2.25 -5.10 6.93
C MET A 31 1.07 -5.46 7.81
N HIS A 32 1.25 -6.24 8.87
CA HIS A 32 0.19 -6.52 9.84
C HIS A 32 -0.27 -5.24 10.56
N LEU A 33 0.64 -4.35 10.95
CA LEU A 33 0.26 -3.07 11.58
C LEU A 33 -0.65 -2.24 10.66
N ILE A 34 -0.31 -2.12 9.38
CA ILE A 34 -1.15 -1.44 8.38
C ILE A 34 -2.48 -2.19 8.20
N PHE A 35 -2.43 -3.50 8.12
CA PHE A 35 -3.62 -4.34 7.97
C PHE A 35 -4.60 -4.17 9.15
N PHE A 36 -4.12 -4.13 10.40
CA PHE A 36 -4.96 -3.88 11.57
C PHE A 36 -5.63 -2.50 11.56
N ILE A 37 -4.95 -1.47 11.03
CA ILE A 37 -5.54 -0.16 10.83
C ILE A 37 -6.70 -0.26 9.83
N PHE A 38 -6.50 -0.97 8.70
CA PHE A 38 -7.57 -1.20 7.72
C PHE A 38 -8.73 -2.02 8.30
N LEU A 39 -8.45 -3.05 9.08
CA LEU A 39 -9.48 -3.83 9.77
C LEU A 39 -10.31 -2.97 10.71
N THR A 40 -9.69 -2.02 11.43
CA THR A 40 -10.42 -1.10 12.30
C THR A 40 -11.42 -0.27 11.51
N PHE A 41 -11.04 0.21 10.33
CA PHE A 41 -11.89 1.01 9.44
C PHE A 41 -13.04 0.19 8.82
N ILE A 42 -12.88 -1.13 8.72
CA ILE A 42 -13.93 -2.04 8.26
C ILE A 42 -14.87 -2.34 9.44
N VAL A 43 -14.34 -2.81 10.56
CA VAL A 43 -15.08 -3.30 11.74
C VAL A 43 -15.90 -2.19 12.42
N ILE A 44 -15.48 -0.93 12.37
CA ILE A 44 -16.28 0.19 12.89
C ILE A 44 -17.66 0.28 12.24
N ASN A 45 -17.79 -0.23 11.00
CA ASN A 45 -19.04 -0.30 10.25
C ASN A 45 -19.69 -1.67 10.28
N ARG A 46 -19.34 -2.55 11.23
CA ARG A 46 -20.00 -3.85 11.41
C ARG A 46 -21.54 -3.81 11.43
N PRO A 47 -22.20 -2.79 12.01
CA PRO A 47 -23.66 -2.72 11.96
C PRO A 47 -24.26 -2.66 10.54
N SER A 48 -23.49 -2.22 9.54
CA SER A 48 -23.94 -2.14 8.15
C SER A 48 -23.67 -3.42 7.34
N TRP A 49 -23.18 -4.49 7.95
CA TRP A 49 -22.88 -5.77 7.28
C TRP A 49 -24.09 -6.71 7.19
N GLN A 50 -25.31 -6.18 7.36
CA GLN A 50 -26.54 -6.95 7.42
C GLN A 50 -27.43 -6.61 6.23
N VAL A 51 -27.81 -7.65 5.49
CA VAL A 51 -28.82 -7.56 4.43
C VAL A 51 -30.06 -8.31 4.90
N ASN A 52 -31.22 -7.65 4.93
CA ASN A 52 -32.49 -8.26 5.35
C ASN A 52 -32.47 -8.96 6.73
N LYS A 53 -31.63 -8.48 7.67
CA LYS A 53 -31.36 -9.08 9.00
C LYS A 53 -30.55 -10.38 9.00
N GLU A 54 -30.03 -10.81 7.85
CA GLU A 54 -29.06 -11.90 7.73
C GLU A 54 -27.64 -11.34 7.75
N GLN A 55 -26.73 -11.98 8.51
CA GLN A 55 -25.34 -11.56 8.68
C GLN A 55 -24.42 -12.04 7.54
N VAL A 56 -24.84 -11.80 6.29
CA VAL A 56 -24.11 -12.26 5.09
C VAL A 56 -22.70 -11.65 5.01
N GLY A 57 -22.51 -10.41 5.49
CA GLY A 57 -21.22 -9.73 5.44
C GLY A 57 -20.12 -10.34 6.32
N GLU A 58 -20.45 -11.18 7.31
CA GLU A 58 -19.44 -11.84 8.16
C GLU A 58 -18.62 -12.87 7.39
N ASP A 59 -19.24 -13.63 6.49
CA ASP A 59 -18.55 -14.62 5.65
C ASP A 59 -17.60 -13.93 4.66
N TYR A 60 -18.06 -12.83 4.05
CA TYR A 60 -17.23 -12.00 3.17
C TYR A 60 -16.07 -11.35 3.93
N PHE A 61 -16.29 -10.89 5.16
CA PHE A 61 -15.24 -10.35 6.01
C PHE A 61 -14.19 -11.41 6.36
N LEU A 62 -14.62 -12.62 6.71
CA LEU A 62 -13.70 -13.73 6.98
C LEU A 62 -12.89 -14.09 5.73
N ALA A 63 -13.52 -14.18 4.56
CA ALA A 63 -12.84 -14.42 3.29
C ALA A 63 -11.82 -13.31 2.96
N PHE A 64 -12.21 -12.05 3.16
CA PHE A 64 -11.32 -10.89 3.01
C PHE A 64 -10.09 -11.00 3.93
N VAL A 65 -10.27 -11.34 5.20
CA VAL A 65 -9.17 -11.50 6.16
C VAL A 65 -8.24 -12.64 5.73
N MET A 66 -8.80 -13.81 5.40
CA MET A 66 -8.01 -14.99 5.01
C MET A 66 -7.15 -14.74 3.77
N VAL A 67 -7.71 -14.07 2.75
CA VAL A 67 -6.96 -13.75 1.53
C VAL A 67 -5.92 -12.66 1.77
N SER A 68 -6.22 -11.65 2.60
CA SER A 68 -5.23 -10.63 3.01
C SER A 68 -4.05 -11.25 3.76
N GLU A 69 -4.31 -12.11 4.73
CA GLU A 69 -3.27 -12.81 5.50
C GLU A 69 -2.39 -13.66 4.59
N PHE A 70 -3.01 -14.41 3.67
CA PHE A 70 -2.29 -15.18 2.66
C PHE A 70 -1.37 -14.28 1.81
N LEU A 71 -1.86 -13.12 1.34
CA LEU A 71 -1.04 -12.17 0.59
C LEU A 71 0.12 -11.60 1.41
N ILE A 72 -0.13 -11.20 2.66
CA ILE A 72 0.89 -10.64 3.55
C ILE A 72 2.01 -11.66 3.77
N VAL A 73 1.67 -12.91 4.04
CA VAL A 73 2.64 -14.01 4.22
C VAL A 73 3.39 -14.28 2.93
N LEU A 74 2.69 -14.39 1.79
CA LEU A 74 3.28 -14.63 0.48
C LEU A 74 4.30 -13.54 0.10
N PHE A 75 3.94 -12.27 0.25
CA PHE A 75 4.86 -11.17 -0.05
C PHE A 75 6.02 -11.08 0.92
N SER A 76 5.78 -11.33 2.21
CA SER A 76 6.86 -11.42 3.20
C SER A 76 7.86 -12.50 2.81
N PHE A 77 7.38 -13.66 2.33
CA PHE A 77 8.23 -14.74 1.84
C PHE A 77 9.01 -14.36 0.58
N PHE A 78 8.40 -13.66 -0.39
CA PHE A 78 9.11 -13.21 -1.59
C PHE A 78 10.31 -12.30 -1.28
N THR A 79 10.25 -11.50 -0.21
CA THR A 79 11.41 -10.67 0.19
C THR A 79 12.67 -11.47 0.55
N VAL A 80 12.56 -12.77 0.78
CA VAL A 80 13.69 -13.68 1.03
C VAL A 80 14.44 -13.99 -0.27
N PHE A 81 13.73 -14.11 -1.39
CA PHE A 81 14.28 -14.54 -2.68
C PHE A 81 14.68 -13.37 -3.58
N THR A 82 14.14 -12.18 -3.33
CA THR A 82 14.44 -11.01 -4.15
C THR A 82 15.87 -10.51 -3.93
N PRO A 83 16.73 -10.53 -4.96
CA PRO A 83 18.05 -9.95 -4.87
C PRO A 83 17.94 -8.43 -4.67
N LYS A 84 18.70 -7.89 -3.72
CA LYS A 84 18.62 -6.47 -3.34
C LYS A 84 19.54 -5.60 -4.21
N ASN A 85 19.35 -5.68 -5.53
CA ASN A 85 20.20 -4.98 -6.48
C ASN A 85 19.82 -3.49 -6.61
N ARG A 86 18.60 -3.12 -6.25
CA ARG A 86 18.14 -1.72 -6.24
C ARG A 86 18.17 -1.12 -4.83
N PRO A 87 18.74 0.09 -4.66
CA PRO A 87 18.70 0.78 -3.37
C PRO A 87 17.26 1.07 -2.99
N ARG A 88 16.89 0.79 -1.73
CA ARG A 88 15.58 1.17 -1.20
C ARG A 88 15.63 2.66 -0.86
N ALA A 89 15.01 3.49 -1.70
CA ALA A 89 14.77 4.88 -1.34
C ALA A 89 13.91 4.92 -0.08
N LYS A 90 14.41 5.59 0.98
CA LYS A 90 13.61 5.85 2.18
C LYS A 90 12.70 7.04 1.88
N HIS A 91 11.44 6.90 2.29
CA HIS A 91 10.50 8.00 2.26
C HIS A 91 10.65 8.86 3.53
N GLU A 92 10.76 10.17 3.39
CA GLU A 92 10.80 11.10 4.52
C GLU A 92 9.52 11.95 4.54
N PHE A 93 8.72 11.78 5.60
CA PHE A 93 7.57 12.63 5.87
C PHE A 93 8.01 13.84 6.68
N ASN A 94 7.77 15.05 6.17
CA ASN A 94 8.02 16.28 6.91
C ASN A 94 6.72 17.10 7.06
N LEU A 95 5.81 16.58 7.88
CA LEU A 95 4.53 17.25 8.17
C LEU A 95 4.69 18.62 8.86
N ARG A 96 5.89 18.98 9.31
CA ARG A 96 6.20 20.33 9.78
C ARG A 96 6.23 21.34 8.63
N ASN A 97 6.48 20.89 7.40
CA ASN A 97 6.32 21.71 6.21
C ASN A 97 4.82 21.90 5.91
N LYS A 98 4.34 23.14 6.02
CA LYS A 98 2.93 23.48 5.76
C LYS A 98 2.47 23.07 4.36
N LYS A 99 3.33 23.17 3.35
CA LYS A 99 3.00 22.78 1.97
C LYS A 99 2.75 21.27 1.87
N GLU A 100 3.54 20.47 2.57
CA GLU A 100 3.38 19.02 2.60
C GLU A 100 2.12 18.60 3.35
N ALA A 101 1.82 19.26 4.48
CA ALA A 101 0.57 19.02 5.21
C ALA A 101 -0.67 19.35 4.37
N VAL A 102 -0.67 20.47 3.65
CA VAL A 102 -1.76 20.82 2.71
C VAL A 102 -1.80 19.85 1.54
N GLY A 103 -0.64 19.49 1.00
CA GLY A 103 -0.52 18.49 -0.06
C GLY A 103 -1.09 17.13 0.34
N LEU A 104 -0.93 16.70 1.59
CA LEU A 104 -1.56 15.49 2.15
C LEU A 104 -3.07 15.63 2.29
N ALA A 105 -3.54 16.79 2.77
CA ALA A 105 -4.96 17.03 2.98
C ALA A 105 -5.78 16.95 1.68
N LEU A 106 -5.19 17.34 0.55
CA LEU A 106 -5.87 17.35 -0.75
C LEU A 106 -6.32 15.94 -1.21
N PRO A 107 -5.45 14.92 -1.32
CA PRO A 107 -5.90 13.56 -1.61
C PRO A 107 -6.89 13.03 -0.59
N ILE A 108 -6.66 13.25 0.73
CA ILE A 108 -7.61 12.80 1.76
C ILE A 108 -9.02 13.36 1.48
N MET A 109 -9.12 14.65 1.20
CA MET A 109 -10.38 15.29 0.85
C MET A 109 -11.00 14.70 -0.42
N VAL A 110 -10.21 14.47 -1.47
CA VAL A 110 -10.70 13.84 -2.70
C VAL A 110 -11.24 12.44 -2.45
N PHE A 111 -10.52 11.61 -1.67
CA PHE A 111 -10.98 10.27 -1.32
C PHE A 111 -12.24 10.28 -0.45
N ILE A 112 -12.37 11.23 0.48
CA ILE A 112 -13.61 11.43 1.25
C ILE A 112 -14.78 11.79 0.32
N LEU A 113 -14.57 12.74 -0.60
CA LEU A 113 -15.60 13.16 -1.55
C LEU A 113 -16.01 12.02 -2.48
N LEU A 114 -15.05 11.24 -2.99
CA LEU A 114 -15.33 10.04 -3.78
C LEU A 114 -16.11 9.00 -2.99
N SER A 115 -15.81 8.84 -1.70
CA SER A 115 -16.52 7.90 -0.82
C SER A 115 -18.01 8.24 -0.68
N PHE A 116 -18.41 9.51 -0.81
CA PHE A 116 -19.83 9.87 -0.79
C PHE A 116 -20.62 9.29 -1.96
N SER A 117 -19.99 8.97 -3.09
CA SER A 117 -20.67 8.31 -4.21
C SER A 117 -21.14 6.89 -3.89
N TYR A 118 -20.58 6.27 -2.85
CA TYR A 118 -20.91 4.91 -2.41
C TYR A 118 -21.55 4.87 -1.02
N MET A 119 -21.92 6.01 -0.42
CA MET A 119 -22.34 6.09 0.99
C MET A 119 -23.59 5.25 1.31
N THR A 120 -24.45 5.02 0.32
CA THR A 120 -25.64 4.18 0.45
C THR A 120 -25.32 2.70 0.55
N MET A 121 -24.15 2.28 0.05
CA MET A 121 -23.66 0.90 0.11
C MET A 121 -22.64 0.74 1.24
N MET A 122 -21.68 1.66 1.34
CA MET A 122 -20.53 1.57 2.24
C MET A 122 -20.38 2.85 3.06
N PRO A 123 -20.64 2.81 4.38
CA PRO A 123 -20.44 3.96 5.25
C PRO A 123 -18.95 4.35 5.38
N LEU A 124 -18.69 5.59 5.80
CA LEU A 124 -17.36 6.06 6.15
C LEU A 124 -16.89 5.39 7.47
N PRO A 125 -15.60 5.07 7.65
CA PRO A 125 -14.48 5.29 6.72
C PRO A 125 -14.27 4.17 5.69
N SER A 126 -15.11 3.12 5.67
CA SER A 126 -14.97 1.98 4.74
C SER A 126 -15.10 2.39 3.26
N GLY A 127 -15.90 3.39 2.92
CA GLY A 127 -15.94 3.94 1.56
C GLY A 127 -14.58 4.50 1.06
N ILE A 128 -13.75 5.02 1.97
CA ILE A 128 -12.41 5.55 1.63
C ILE A 128 -11.49 4.40 1.25
N LEU A 129 -11.49 3.33 2.04
CA LEU A 129 -10.72 2.13 1.74
C LEU A 129 -11.18 1.47 0.44
N PHE A 130 -12.48 1.46 0.16
CA PHE A 130 -12.98 0.95 -1.12
C PHE A 130 -12.39 1.70 -2.31
N SER A 131 -12.36 3.03 -2.22
CA SER A 131 -11.75 3.88 -3.26
C SER A 131 -10.26 3.55 -3.43
N VAL A 132 -9.52 3.37 -2.33
CA VAL A 132 -8.11 2.95 -2.36
C VAL A 132 -7.95 1.58 -3.06
N PHE A 133 -8.79 0.61 -2.73
CA PHE A 133 -8.77 -0.71 -3.36
C PHE A 133 -9.06 -0.66 -4.86
N LEU A 134 -10.06 0.14 -5.27
CA LEU A 134 -10.42 0.34 -6.67
C LEU A 134 -9.28 0.97 -7.48
N PHE A 135 -8.73 2.10 -7.02
CA PHE A 135 -7.64 2.76 -7.75
C PHE A 135 -6.39 1.90 -7.79
N ASN A 136 -6.02 1.25 -6.68
CA ASN A 136 -4.89 0.31 -6.71
C ASN A 136 -5.18 -0.87 -7.64
N GLY A 137 -6.42 -1.36 -7.73
CA GLY A 137 -6.83 -2.37 -8.70
C GLY A 137 -6.57 -1.96 -10.16
N ILE A 138 -6.86 -0.71 -10.51
CA ILE A 138 -6.54 -0.16 -11.84
C ILE A 138 -5.03 -0.20 -12.09
N VAL A 139 -4.23 0.24 -11.11
CA VAL A 139 -2.76 0.26 -11.23
C VAL A 139 -2.19 -1.16 -11.30
N VAL A 140 -2.74 -2.11 -10.53
CA VAL A 140 -2.38 -3.53 -10.58
C VAL A 140 -2.65 -4.12 -11.96
N PHE A 141 -3.83 -3.84 -12.53
CA PHE A 141 -4.18 -4.25 -13.89
C PHE A 141 -3.20 -3.69 -14.93
N LEU A 142 -2.92 -2.38 -14.88
CA LEU A 142 -1.96 -1.74 -15.78
C LEU A 142 -0.54 -2.31 -15.65
N SER A 143 -0.17 -2.79 -14.46
CA SER A 143 1.15 -3.36 -14.18
C SER A 143 1.39 -4.69 -14.90
N ILE A 144 0.34 -5.42 -15.28
CA ILE A 144 0.49 -6.65 -16.09
C ILE A 144 1.22 -6.33 -17.40
N ILE A 145 0.89 -5.21 -18.03
CA ILE A 145 1.45 -4.80 -19.32
C ILE A 145 2.66 -3.89 -19.11
N MET A 146 2.51 -2.83 -18.31
CA MET A 146 3.45 -1.71 -18.22
C MET A 146 4.17 -1.60 -16.87
N GLN A 147 4.57 -2.73 -16.28
CA GLN A 147 5.22 -2.79 -14.97
C GLN A 147 6.37 -1.78 -14.77
N PRO A 148 7.36 -1.61 -15.68
CA PRO A 148 8.46 -0.68 -15.44
C PRO A 148 7.99 0.78 -15.40
N ALA A 149 6.99 1.13 -16.21
CA ALA A 149 6.42 2.47 -16.23
C ALA A 149 5.66 2.77 -14.94
N ILE A 150 4.91 1.81 -14.39
CA ILE A 150 4.21 1.97 -13.12
C ILE A 150 5.19 2.14 -11.95
N ILE A 151 6.26 1.34 -11.93
CA ILE A 151 7.33 1.48 -10.92
C ILE A 151 7.95 2.88 -11.01
N TYR A 152 8.34 3.30 -12.22
CA TYR A 152 8.94 4.61 -12.45
C TYR A 152 8.02 5.76 -12.05
N LEU A 153 6.74 5.69 -12.41
CA LEU A 153 5.74 6.72 -12.06
C LEU A 153 5.62 6.88 -10.55
N TYR A 154 5.59 5.77 -9.80
CA TYR A 154 5.58 5.84 -8.33
C TYR A 154 6.86 6.46 -7.79
N GLU A 155 8.02 6.05 -8.30
CA GLU A 155 9.31 6.54 -7.79
C GLU A 155 9.50 8.04 -8.03
N ALA A 156 9.13 8.52 -9.22
CA ALA A 156 9.14 9.95 -9.55
C ALA A 156 8.21 10.75 -8.63
N ASN A 157 7.02 10.25 -8.33
CA ASN A 157 6.09 10.99 -7.47
C ASN A 157 6.44 10.91 -5.97
N VAL A 158 7.01 9.80 -5.50
CA VAL A 158 7.14 9.51 -4.05
C VAL A 158 8.54 9.72 -3.49
N PHE A 159 9.58 9.46 -4.29
CA PHE A 159 10.98 9.50 -3.82
C PHE A 159 11.80 10.65 -4.40
N GLU A 160 11.24 11.44 -5.31
CA GLU A 160 11.90 12.63 -5.82
C GLU A 160 12.11 13.65 -4.68
N LYS A 161 13.35 14.12 -4.55
CA LYS A 161 13.79 14.94 -3.41
C LYS A 161 13.41 16.42 -3.55
N ASP A 162 13.10 16.86 -4.76
CA ASP A 162 12.94 18.28 -5.10
C ASP A 162 11.46 18.73 -5.09
N GLN A 163 10.65 18.14 -4.21
CA GLN A 163 9.25 18.54 -4.02
C GLN A 163 9.20 19.93 -3.38
N THR A 164 8.71 20.92 -4.12
CA THR A 164 8.74 22.33 -3.70
C THR A 164 7.35 22.96 -3.65
N THR A 165 6.38 22.39 -4.38
CA THR A 165 5.02 22.89 -4.51
C THR A 165 4.01 22.03 -3.75
N ILE A 166 2.83 22.62 -3.46
CA ILE A 166 1.72 21.87 -2.85
C ILE A 166 1.24 20.75 -3.78
N LEU A 167 1.28 20.98 -5.10
CA LEU A 167 0.85 19.98 -6.08
C LEU A 167 1.81 18.79 -6.13
N ASP A 168 3.12 19.00 -6.00
CA ASP A 168 4.10 17.91 -5.93
C ASP A 168 3.78 16.97 -4.75
N TYR A 169 3.52 17.57 -3.59
CA TYR A 169 3.09 16.81 -2.41
C TYR A 169 1.72 16.16 -2.61
N ALA A 170 0.76 16.82 -3.27
CA ALA A 170 -0.54 16.21 -3.56
C ALA A 170 -0.38 14.97 -4.45
N PHE A 171 0.38 15.04 -5.54
CA PHE A 171 0.63 13.90 -6.43
C PHE A 171 1.40 12.77 -5.75
N LYS A 172 2.39 13.10 -4.92
CA LYS A 172 3.05 12.15 -4.02
C LYS A 172 2.06 11.36 -3.19
N TYR A 173 1.15 12.05 -2.48
CA TYR A 173 0.19 11.39 -1.62
C TYR A 173 -0.90 10.66 -2.40
N PHE A 174 -1.32 11.16 -3.57
CA PHE A 174 -2.15 10.40 -4.50
C PHE A 174 -1.48 9.09 -4.92
N ALA A 175 -0.20 9.11 -5.30
CA ALA A 175 0.54 7.90 -5.65
C ALA A 175 0.63 6.93 -4.46
N ILE A 176 0.87 7.43 -3.24
CA ILE A 176 0.87 6.60 -2.02
C ILE A 176 -0.50 5.93 -1.81
N PHE A 177 -1.60 6.69 -1.84
CA PHE A 177 -2.94 6.13 -1.64
C PHE A 177 -3.35 5.16 -2.74
N THR A 178 -3.04 5.47 -3.99
CA THR A 178 -3.54 4.70 -5.16
C THR A 178 -2.65 3.54 -5.57
N SER A 179 -1.36 3.52 -5.21
CA SER A 179 -0.42 2.59 -5.83
C SER A 179 0.70 2.07 -4.94
N SER A 180 0.75 2.44 -3.65
CA SER A 180 1.84 2.02 -2.76
C SER A 180 1.99 0.51 -2.65
N ILE A 181 0.90 -0.22 -2.41
CA ILE A 181 0.91 -1.68 -2.30
C ILE A 181 1.39 -2.29 -3.62
N ASN A 182 0.81 -1.87 -4.74
CA ASN A 182 1.21 -2.35 -6.05
C ASN A 182 2.69 -2.05 -6.35
N TYR A 183 3.19 -0.84 -6.07
CA TYR A 183 4.59 -0.48 -6.27
C TYR A 183 5.54 -1.47 -5.59
N TYR A 184 5.32 -1.75 -4.30
CA TYR A 184 6.20 -2.66 -3.57
C TYR A 184 6.14 -4.08 -4.16
N VAL A 185 4.96 -4.60 -4.47
CA VAL A 185 4.82 -5.92 -5.09
C VAL A 185 5.53 -5.96 -6.45
N GLN A 186 5.21 -5.03 -7.34
CA GLN A 186 5.76 -5.00 -8.69
C GLN A 186 7.26 -4.78 -8.71
N ARG A 187 7.81 -4.01 -7.76
CA ARG A 187 9.25 -3.84 -7.62
C ARG A 187 9.94 -5.15 -7.25
N GLU A 188 9.38 -5.92 -6.31
CA GLU A 188 9.96 -7.22 -5.94
C GLU A 188 9.83 -8.23 -7.11
N LEU A 189 8.70 -8.20 -7.84
CA LEU A 189 8.52 -9.04 -9.03
C LEU A 189 9.45 -8.66 -10.20
N ALA A 190 9.83 -7.39 -10.33
CA ALA A 190 10.69 -6.90 -11.40
C ALA A 190 12.13 -7.46 -11.35
N GLU A 191 12.54 -8.01 -10.22
CA GLU A 191 13.84 -8.68 -10.05
C GLU A 191 13.81 -10.17 -10.44
N LEU A 192 12.63 -10.72 -10.73
CA LEU A 192 12.46 -12.11 -11.17
C LEU A 192 12.62 -12.24 -12.70
N PRO A 193 12.93 -13.45 -13.21
CA PRO A 193 12.93 -13.72 -14.65
C PRO A 193 11.59 -13.34 -15.32
N LEU A 194 11.65 -12.85 -16.56
CA LEU A 194 10.50 -12.24 -17.26
C LEU A 194 9.21 -13.06 -17.18
N ILE A 195 9.29 -14.37 -17.45
CA ILE A 195 8.12 -15.27 -17.45
C ILE A 195 7.51 -15.36 -16.05
N LEU A 196 8.34 -15.61 -15.04
CA LEU A 196 7.88 -15.76 -13.65
C LEU A 196 7.26 -14.46 -13.13
N ASN A 197 7.90 -13.33 -13.42
CA ASN A 197 7.39 -12.00 -13.12
C ASN A 197 5.98 -11.79 -13.70
N LYS A 198 5.78 -12.05 -15.00
CA LYS A 198 4.46 -11.85 -15.64
C LYS A 198 3.38 -12.79 -15.10
N VAL A 199 3.71 -14.06 -14.86
CA VAL A 199 2.77 -15.02 -14.25
C VAL A 199 2.36 -14.57 -12.85
N LEU A 200 3.31 -14.14 -12.02
CA LEU A 200 3.03 -13.66 -10.67
C LEU A 200 2.27 -12.32 -10.67
N ALA A 201 2.51 -11.43 -11.64
CA ALA A 201 1.76 -10.19 -11.78
C ALA A 201 0.28 -10.46 -12.14
N VAL A 202 0.00 -11.42 -13.01
CA VAL A 202 -1.37 -11.86 -13.34
C VAL A 202 -2.03 -12.53 -12.12
N LEU A 203 -1.30 -13.42 -11.44
CA LEU A 203 -1.80 -14.05 -10.21
C LEU A 203 -2.14 -13.00 -9.15
N PHE A 204 -1.27 -11.99 -8.96
CA PHE A 204 -1.53 -10.89 -8.04
C PHE A 204 -2.78 -10.11 -8.42
N PHE A 205 -2.98 -9.80 -9.71
CA PHE A 205 -4.19 -9.14 -10.18
C PHE A 205 -5.47 -9.96 -9.88
N ILE A 206 -5.42 -11.28 -10.09
CA ILE A 206 -6.55 -12.17 -9.79
C ILE A 206 -6.86 -12.13 -8.29
N ILE A 207 -5.84 -12.30 -7.43
CA ILE A 207 -6.05 -12.28 -5.97
C ILE A 207 -6.55 -10.90 -5.52
N TRP A 208 -6.00 -9.81 -6.06
CA TRP A 208 -6.45 -8.45 -5.75
C TRP A 208 -7.91 -8.22 -6.14
N THR A 209 -8.32 -8.77 -7.29
CA THR A 209 -9.71 -8.71 -7.77
C THR A 209 -10.65 -9.42 -6.81
N PHE A 210 -10.33 -10.64 -6.39
CA PHE A 210 -11.09 -11.36 -5.36
C PHE A 210 -11.10 -10.60 -4.03
N GLN A 211 -9.96 -10.04 -3.59
CA GLN A 211 -9.88 -9.24 -2.38
C GLN A 211 -10.85 -8.06 -2.42
N THR A 212 -10.92 -7.37 -3.56
CA THR A 212 -11.81 -6.23 -3.77
C THR A 212 -13.28 -6.66 -3.81
N PHE A 213 -13.59 -7.81 -4.41
CA PHE A 213 -14.95 -8.37 -4.39
C PHE A 213 -15.38 -8.81 -2.99
N PHE A 214 -14.52 -9.49 -2.23
CA PHE A 214 -14.84 -9.86 -0.85
C PHE A 214 -15.04 -8.62 0.00
N TYR A 215 -14.19 -7.60 -0.17
CA TYR A 215 -14.39 -6.32 0.50
C TYR A 215 -15.75 -5.70 0.17
N ALA A 216 -16.13 -5.69 -1.11
CA ALA A 216 -17.42 -5.14 -1.51
C ALA A 216 -18.60 -5.95 -0.96
N GLY A 217 -18.49 -7.28 -0.95
CA GLY A 217 -19.51 -8.20 -0.42
C GLY A 217 -19.74 -8.08 1.09
N ILE A 218 -18.82 -7.49 1.86
CA ILE A 218 -19.05 -7.18 3.28
C ILE A 218 -20.27 -6.26 3.46
N PHE A 219 -20.50 -5.37 2.48
CA PHE A 219 -21.50 -4.31 2.54
C PHE A 219 -22.60 -4.44 1.48
N GLY A 220 -22.50 -5.46 0.61
CA GLY A 220 -23.40 -5.69 -0.52
C GLY A 220 -24.55 -6.63 -0.18
#